data_AF-A0A069QHE6-F1
#
_entry.id   AF-A0A069QHE6-F1
#
_cell.length_a   1.000
_cell.length_b   1.000
_cell.length_c   1.000
_cell.angle_alpha   90.00
_cell.angle_beta   90.00
_cell.angle_gamma   90.00
#
_symmetry.space_group_name_H-M   'P 1'
#
loop_
_entity.id
_entity.type
_entity.pdbx_description
1 polymer ?
#
loop_
_entity_poly.entity_id
_entity_poly.type
_entity_poly.pdbx_seq_one_letter_code
_entity_poly.pdbx_strand_id
1 'polypeptide(L)'
;MENNKILAVALSIILALATVGCTQKRDYQVRRDCYTAIKAYIAEHKECNSFLLLSTQKLFNEDGKHPGFLIGPLYKGLDKELKDFTPTEFLEIDGKKVYLFSEVSHLLNNDHIPISDYLKPDSILILSYGQQRIYNHNRLINYLKRAKLLYFEQGKLRISNSPDTLYLPVIKVDSLVRSEEDR
;
A
#
# COMPACT_ATOMS: atom_id res chain seq x y z
N MET A 1 55.73 -1.46 29.57
CA MET A 1 55.31 -2.41 28.51
C MET A 1 53.93 -3.03 28.76
N GLU A 2 53.42 -2.99 29.99
CA GLU A 2 52.13 -3.56 30.41
C GLU A 2 50.91 -2.75 29.96
N ASN A 3 50.98 -1.41 30.03
CA ASN A 3 49.89 -0.51 29.62
C ASN A 3 49.54 -0.64 28.12
N ASN A 4 50.51 -0.95 27.26
CA ASN A 4 50.27 -1.14 25.82
C ASN A 4 49.48 -2.42 25.54
N LYS A 5 49.63 -3.46 26.37
CA LYS A 5 48.88 -4.72 26.25
C LYS A 5 47.43 -4.51 26.69
N ILE A 6 47.21 -3.76 27.76
CA ILE A 6 45.86 -3.44 28.26
C ILE A 6 45.11 -2.59 27.23
N LEU A 7 45.77 -1.60 26.64
CA LEU A 7 45.18 -0.74 25.60
C LEU A 7 44.80 -1.54 24.34
N ALA A 8 45.67 -2.47 23.91
CA ALA A 8 45.41 -3.32 22.74
C ALA A 8 44.22 -4.27 22.97
N VAL A 9 44.11 -4.85 24.18
CA VAL A 9 42.97 -5.70 24.56
C VAL A 9 41.68 -4.89 24.59
N ALA A 10 41.68 -3.69 25.18
CA ALA A 10 40.51 -2.82 25.22
C ALA A 10 40.03 -2.42 23.80
N LEU A 11 40.95 -2.03 22.91
CA LEU A 11 40.65 -1.72 21.51
C LEU A 11 40.06 -2.91 20.75
N SER A 12 40.60 -4.12 20.98
CA SER A 12 40.10 -5.34 20.33
C SER A 12 38.68 -5.71 20.78
N ILE A 13 38.34 -5.46 22.04
CA ILE A 13 37.00 -5.69 22.58
C ILE A 13 36.01 -4.68 22.01
N ILE A 14 36.40 -3.41 21.91
CA ILE A 14 35.56 -2.35 21.31
C ILE A 14 35.31 -2.66 19.82
N LEU A 15 36.34 -3.10 19.08
CA LEU A 15 36.22 -3.46 17.67
C LEU A 15 35.32 -4.70 17.48
N ALA A 16 35.48 -5.71 18.33
CA ALA A 16 34.62 -6.90 18.32
C ALA A 16 33.15 -6.54 18.61
N LEU A 17 32.89 -5.69 19.62
CA LEU A 17 31.54 -5.21 19.94
C LEU A 17 30.94 -4.35 18.82
N ALA A 18 31.74 -3.54 18.13
CA ALA A 18 31.30 -2.77 16.97
C ALA A 18 30.87 -3.66 15.78
N THR A 19 31.49 -4.84 15.62
CA THR A 19 31.12 -5.80 14.56
C THR A 19 29.89 -6.65 14.88
N VAL A 20 29.54 -6.84 16.17
CA VAL A 20 28.35 -7.60 16.59
C VAL A 20 27.07 -6.74 16.53
N GLY A 21 27.21 -5.41 16.58
CA GLY A 21 26.10 -4.46 16.43
C GLY A 21 25.55 -4.33 14.99
N CYS A 22 26.23 -4.90 14.00
CA CYS A 22 25.74 -4.99 12.62
C CYS A 22 25.13 -6.37 12.36
N THR A 23 24.06 -6.72 13.08
CA THR A 23 23.15 -7.74 12.59
C THR A 23 22.50 -7.19 11.32
N GLN A 24 23.03 -7.58 10.16
CA GLN A 24 22.36 -7.38 8.88
C GLN A 24 20.95 -7.93 9.01
N LYS A 25 19.94 -7.04 9.12
CA LYS A 25 18.56 -7.39 8.80
C LYS A 25 18.64 -8.00 7.40
N ARG A 26 18.37 -9.30 7.27
CA ARG A 26 18.30 -9.92 5.95
C ARG A 26 17.17 -9.22 5.21
N ASP A 27 17.52 -8.39 4.23
CA ASP A 27 16.54 -7.78 3.34
C ASP A 27 15.75 -8.89 2.67
N TYR A 28 14.45 -8.94 2.94
CA TYR A 28 13.54 -9.78 2.16
C TYR A 28 13.64 -9.34 0.71
N GLN A 29 14.09 -10.23 -0.18
CA GLN A 29 14.21 -9.89 -1.59
C GLN A 29 12.83 -9.92 -2.25
N VAL A 30 12.24 -8.74 -2.43
CA VAL A 30 11.09 -8.55 -3.31
C VAL A 30 11.52 -8.87 -4.75
N ARG A 31 10.70 -9.65 -5.47
CA ARG A 31 10.95 -9.96 -6.88
C ARG A 31 11.19 -8.67 -7.68
N ARG A 32 12.24 -8.66 -8.52
CA ARG A 32 12.76 -7.43 -9.16
C ARG A 32 11.71 -6.68 -9.99
N ASP A 33 10.86 -7.39 -10.71
CA ASP A 33 9.76 -6.80 -11.50
C ASP A 33 8.71 -6.15 -10.58
N CYS A 34 8.31 -6.80 -9.49
CA CYS A 34 7.42 -6.21 -8.48
C CYS A 34 8.03 -4.96 -7.84
N TYR A 35 9.30 -5.04 -7.40
CA TYR A 35 9.98 -3.88 -6.80
C TYR A 35 10.02 -2.70 -7.77
N THR A 36 10.31 -2.95 -9.05
CA THR A 36 10.34 -1.91 -10.09
C THR A 36 8.96 -1.28 -10.29
N ALA A 37 7.89 -2.09 -10.32
CA ALA A 37 6.53 -1.59 -10.46
C ALA A 37 6.07 -0.76 -9.24
N ILE A 38 6.39 -1.21 -8.03
CA ILE A 38 6.10 -0.48 -6.78
C ILE A 38 6.85 0.86 -6.79
N LYS A 39 8.15 0.84 -7.09
CA LYS A 39 8.97 2.05 -7.18
C LYS A 39 8.42 3.06 -8.19
N ALA A 40 7.99 2.59 -9.37
CA ALA A 40 7.38 3.45 -10.38
C ALA A 40 6.08 4.10 -9.87
N TYR A 41 5.20 3.34 -9.21
CA TYR A 41 3.97 3.88 -8.62
C TYR A 41 4.26 4.96 -7.58
N ILE A 42 5.22 4.71 -6.69
CA ILE A 42 5.61 5.65 -5.62
C ILE A 42 6.15 6.97 -6.20
N ALA A 43 6.94 6.89 -7.28
CA ALA A 43 7.49 8.07 -7.95
C ALA A 43 6.41 8.97 -8.59
N GLU A 44 5.28 8.39 -9.01
CA GLU A 44 4.13 9.11 -9.57
C GLU A 44 3.30 9.84 -8.48
N HIS A 45 3.32 9.36 -7.24
CA HIS A 45 2.49 9.86 -6.13
C HIS A 45 3.33 10.60 -5.09
N LYS A 46 3.86 11.76 -5.49
CA LYS A 46 4.83 12.54 -4.70
C LYS A 46 4.26 13.05 -3.38
N GLU A 47 2.97 13.35 -3.36
CA GLU A 47 2.19 13.84 -2.22
C GLU A 47 2.00 12.82 -1.09
N CYS A 48 2.24 11.53 -1.37
CA CYS A 48 2.06 10.45 -0.41
C CYS A 48 3.40 10.09 0.25
N ASN A 49 3.42 10.01 1.58
CA ASN A 49 4.58 9.51 2.33
C ASN A 49 4.52 7.99 2.57
N SER A 50 3.32 7.40 2.52
CA SER A 50 3.15 5.97 2.71
C SER A 50 2.09 5.36 1.81
N PHE A 51 2.31 4.07 1.54
CA PHE A 51 1.53 3.27 0.63
C PHE A 51 1.10 1.97 1.27
N LEU A 52 0.02 1.41 0.75
CA LEU A 52 -0.51 0.12 1.16
C LEU A 52 -0.47 -0.83 -0.04
N LEU A 53 0.24 -1.94 0.15
CA LEU A 53 0.08 -3.17 -0.61
C LEU A 53 -1.04 -4.00 0.02
N LEU A 54 -2.21 -4.00 -0.63
CA LEU A 54 -3.39 -4.72 -0.19
C LEU A 54 -3.56 -5.99 -1.02
N SER A 55 -3.54 -7.16 -0.37
CA SER A 55 -3.94 -8.41 -1.02
C SER A 55 -5.39 -8.30 -1.49
N THR A 56 -5.67 -8.70 -2.73
CA THR A 56 -7.04 -8.72 -3.25
C THR A 56 -7.94 -9.65 -2.44
N GLN A 57 -7.37 -10.68 -1.81
CA GLN A 57 -8.08 -11.62 -0.92
C GLN A 57 -8.66 -10.96 0.35
N LYS A 58 -8.18 -9.78 0.73
CA LYS A 58 -8.73 -8.98 1.84
C LYS A 58 -9.95 -8.16 1.43
N LEU A 59 -10.31 -8.11 0.15
CA LEU A 59 -11.48 -7.37 -0.34
C LEU A 59 -12.76 -8.19 -0.21
N PHE A 60 -13.84 -7.49 0.12
CA PHE A 60 -15.17 -8.07 0.33
C PHE A 60 -15.83 -8.64 -0.94
N ASN A 61 -15.37 -8.21 -2.13
CA ASN A 61 -15.88 -8.64 -3.45
C ASN A 61 -14.82 -9.42 -4.25
N GLU A 62 -13.88 -10.10 -3.58
CA GLU A 62 -12.90 -10.92 -4.29
C GLU A 62 -13.60 -12.08 -5.02
N ASP A 63 -13.37 -12.19 -6.33
CA ASP A 63 -14.02 -13.17 -7.21
C ASP A 63 -13.12 -14.36 -7.58
N GLY A 64 -11.93 -14.43 -6.99
CA GLY A 64 -10.89 -15.44 -7.28
C GLY A 64 -10.20 -15.28 -8.64
N LYS A 65 -10.64 -14.37 -9.51
CA LYS A 65 -10.16 -14.31 -10.91
C LYS A 65 -8.89 -13.50 -11.07
N HIS A 66 -8.63 -12.56 -10.16
CA HIS A 66 -7.50 -11.64 -10.23
C HIS A 66 -6.71 -11.65 -8.92
N PRO A 67 -6.11 -12.79 -8.53
CA PRO A 67 -5.28 -12.85 -7.33
C PRO A 67 -4.04 -11.97 -7.52
N GLY A 68 -3.83 -11.04 -6.59
CA GLY A 68 -2.72 -10.12 -6.67
C GLY A 68 -2.67 -9.14 -5.51
N PHE A 69 -1.91 -8.06 -5.70
CA PHE A 69 -1.77 -6.99 -4.74
C PHE A 69 -2.10 -5.65 -5.37
N LEU A 70 -2.98 -4.91 -4.72
CA LEU A 70 -3.22 -3.51 -5.02
C LEU A 70 -2.13 -2.67 -4.37
N ILE A 71 -1.54 -1.72 -5.09
CA ILE A 71 -0.69 -0.68 -4.53
C ILE A 71 -1.43 0.65 -4.61
N GLY A 72 -1.55 1.35 -3.48
CA GLY A 72 -2.23 2.64 -3.40
C GLY A 72 -1.83 3.45 -2.17
N PRO A 73 -2.34 4.69 -2.00
CA PRO A 73 -2.03 5.52 -0.83
C PRO A 73 -2.56 4.90 0.47
N LEU A 74 -1.79 4.97 1.55
CA LEU A 74 -2.27 4.50 2.85
C LEU A 74 -3.17 5.56 3.50
N TYR A 75 -4.50 5.43 3.39
CA TYR A 75 -5.45 6.38 3.98
C TYR A 75 -5.71 6.15 5.46
N LYS A 76 -5.80 7.25 6.22
CA LYS A 76 -6.31 7.22 7.60
C LYS A 76 -7.79 6.80 7.61
N GLY A 77 -8.15 5.82 8.44
CA GLY A 77 -9.54 5.36 8.57
C GLY A 77 -9.89 4.13 7.73
N LEU A 78 -8.93 3.56 7.00
CA LEU A 78 -9.13 2.27 6.31
C LEU A 78 -9.44 1.13 7.29
N ASP A 79 -9.00 1.25 8.55
CA ASP A 79 -9.34 0.36 9.66
C ASP A 79 -10.85 0.26 9.95
N LYS A 80 -11.62 1.26 9.53
CA LYS A 80 -13.08 1.29 9.68
C LYS A 80 -13.81 0.65 8.50
N GLU A 81 -13.12 0.46 7.38
CA GLU A 81 -13.71 0.03 6.11
C GLU A 81 -13.20 -1.36 5.69
N LEU A 82 -12.03 -1.78 6.18
CA LEU A 82 -11.44 -3.11 5.98
C LEU A 82 -11.44 -3.88 7.30
N LYS A 83 -11.95 -5.11 7.26
CA LYS A 83 -12.00 -5.99 8.43
C LYS A 83 -10.58 -6.42 8.84
N ASP A 84 -10.33 -6.46 10.15
CA ASP A 84 -9.07 -6.92 10.75
C ASP A 84 -7.83 -6.20 10.19
N PHE A 85 -7.98 -4.91 9.86
CA PHE A 85 -6.95 -4.11 9.22
C PHE A 85 -5.74 -3.87 10.13
N THR A 86 -4.68 -4.65 9.89
CA THR A 86 -3.40 -4.57 10.58
C THR A 86 -2.26 -4.65 9.57
N PRO A 87 -1.97 -3.55 8.84
CA PRO A 87 -0.87 -3.55 7.90
C PRO A 87 0.46 -3.56 8.64
N THR A 88 1.43 -4.27 8.08
CA THR A 88 2.77 -4.39 8.64
C THR A 88 3.77 -3.67 7.75
N GLU A 89 4.75 -2.97 8.32
CA GLU A 89 5.80 -2.31 7.52
C GLU A 89 6.55 -3.38 6.71
N PHE A 90 6.64 -3.18 5.40
CA PHE A 90 7.17 -4.18 4.47
C PHE A 90 8.47 -3.72 3.82
N LEU A 91 8.49 -2.49 3.29
CA LEU A 91 9.66 -1.93 2.62
C LEU A 91 9.65 -0.40 2.66
N GLU A 92 10.84 0.18 2.52
CA GLU A 92 11.04 1.61 2.35
C GLU A 92 11.69 1.87 0.97
N ILE A 93 11.11 2.79 0.20
CA ILE A 93 11.64 3.20 -1.11
C ILE A 93 11.72 4.71 -1.14
N ASP A 94 12.93 5.23 -1.37
CA ASP A 94 13.20 6.67 -1.51
C ASP A 94 12.59 7.50 -0.35
N GLY A 95 12.73 7.01 0.90
CA GLY A 95 12.22 7.66 2.11
C GLY A 95 10.72 7.50 2.36
N LYS A 96 10.01 6.72 1.52
CA LYS A 96 8.57 6.49 1.61
C LYS A 96 8.29 5.05 2.03
N LYS A 97 7.32 4.89 2.93
CA LYS A 97 7.00 3.58 3.52
C LYS A 97 5.96 2.83 2.74
N VAL A 98 6.12 1.51 2.66
CA VAL A 98 5.14 0.62 2.06
C VAL A 98 4.75 -0.43 3.08
N TYR A 99 3.46 -0.49 3.35
CA TYR A 99 2.86 -1.42 4.29
C TYR A 99 2.19 -2.56 3.55
N LEU A 100 2.24 -3.77 4.10
CA LEU A 100 1.58 -4.95 3.55
C LEU A 100 0.38 -5.32 4.42
N PHE A 101 -0.80 -5.36 3.80
CA PHE A 101 -2.00 -5.97 4.40
C PHE A 101 -2.45 -7.18 3.58
N SER A 102 -2.23 -8.36 4.15
CA SER A 102 -2.42 -9.65 3.49
C SER A 102 -2.65 -10.77 4.52
N GLU A 103 -3.05 -11.96 4.06
CA GLU A 103 -3.18 -13.14 4.92
C GLU A 103 -1.85 -13.54 5.60
N VAL A 104 -0.72 -13.16 5.01
CA VAL A 104 0.63 -13.50 5.49
C VAL A 104 1.32 -12.33 6.19
N SER A 105 0.65 -11.20 6.42
CA SER A 105 1.25 -10.04 7.09
C SER A 105 1.76 -10.38 8.50
N HIS A 106 1.15 -11.37 9.17
CA HIS A 106 1.58 -11.88 10.47
C HIS A 106 2.99 -12.51 10.47
N LEU A 107 3.56 -12.81 9.30
CA LEU A 107 4.93 -13.33 9.17
C LEU A 107 5.99 -12.21 9.24
N LEU A 108 5.58 -10.95 9.17
CA LEU A 108 6.45 -9.78 9.24
C LEU A 108 6.47 -9.19 10.66
N ASN A 109 7.53 -8.47 11.00
CA ASN A 109 7.64 -7.81 12.30
C ASN A 109 6.56 -6.75 12.47
N ASN A 110 5.71 -6.91 13.50
CA ASN A 110 4.63 -5.99 13.80
C ASN A 110 5.13 -4.73 14.53
N ASP A 111 5.69 -3.80 13.77
CA ASP A 111 5.83 -2.43 14.23
C ASP A 111 4.53 -1.66 13.97
N HIS A 112 4.03 -0.95 14.97
CA HIS A 112 2.84 -0.10 14.82
C HIS A 112 3.09 1.01 13.80
N ILE A 113 2.08 1.26 12.96
CA ILE A 113 2.11 2.34 11.95
C ILE A 113 2.05 3.69 12.66
N PRO A 114 3.07 4.55 12.52
CA PRO A 114 3.01 5.92 13.02
C PRO A 114 1.84 6.68 12.38
N ILE A 115 1.08 7.44 13.16
CA ILE A 115 -0.08 8.21 12.65
C ILE A 115 0.34 9.25 11.58
N SER A 116 1.60 9.71 11.60
CA SER A 116 2.19 10.62 10.61
C SER A 116 2.22 10.05 9.19
N ASP A 117 2.17 8.73 9.08
CA ASP A 117 2.47 8.01 7.85
C ASP A 117 1.22 7.87 6.98
N TYR A 118 0.03 8.17 7.52
CA TYR A 118 -1.23 8.12 6.77
C TYR A 118 -1.47 9.36 5.91
N LEU A 119 -1.95 9.13 4.68
CA LEU A 119 -2.58 10.16 3.87
C LEU A 119 -3.92 10.57 4.51
N LYS A 120 -4.16 11.88 4.57
CA LYS A 120 -5.43 12.42 5.06
C LYS A 120 -6.58 11.95 4.16
N PRO A 121 -7.76 11.66 4.73
CA PRO A 121 -8.93 11.35 3.92
C PRO A 121 -9.23 12.51 2.98
N ASP A 122 -9.50 12.18 1.73
CA ASP A 122 -9.89 13.13 0.70
C ASP A 122 -11.19 12.70 0.03
N SER A 123 -11.51 13.30 -1.11
CA SER A 123 -12.67 12.91 -1.90
C SER A 123 -12.31 12.82 -3.37
N ILE A 124 -13.03 11.98 -4.09
CA ILE A 124 -12.96 11.90 -5.55
C ILE A 124 -14.32 12.24 -6.14
N LEU A 125 -14.32 12.93 -7.28
CA LEU A 125 -15.55 13.17 -8.04
C LEU A 125 -15.96 11.84 -8.72
N ILE A 126 -17.16 11.35 -8.40
CA ILE A 126 -17.68 10.10 -8.98
C ILE A 126 -18.72 10.35 -10.08
N LEU A 127 -19.41 11.49 -10.04
CA LEU A 127 -20.38 11.87 -11.06
C LEU A 127 -20.44 13.39 -11.19
N SER A 128 -20.49 13.88 -12.44
CA SER A 128 -20.79 15.27 -12.75
C SER A 128 -21.88 15.29 -13.81
N TYR A 129 -23.05 15.83 -13.46
CA TYR A 129 -24.18 15.94 -14.37
C TYR A 129 -24.80 17.34 -14.26
N GLY A 130 -24.75 18.12 -15.35
CA GLY A 130 -25.12 19.53 -15.31
C GLY A 130 -24.29 20.32 -14.28
N GLN A 131 -24.96 20.96 -13.33
CA GLN A 131 -24.32 21.66 -12.20
C GLN A 131 -24.10 20.77 -10.96
N GLN A 132 -24.61 19.54 -10.94
CA GLN A 132 -24.47 18.66 -9.79
C GLN A 132 -23.16 17.88 -9.85
N ARG A 133 -22.42 17.90 -8.74
CA ARG A 133 -21.18 17.15 -8.55
C ARG A 133 -21.32 16.25 -7.34
N ILE A 134 -21.18 14.95 -7.53
CA ILE A 134 -21.23 13.96 -6.46
C ILE A 134 -19.81 13.53 -6.15
N TYR A 135 -19.41 13.75 -4.90
CA TYR A 135 -18.10 13.36 -4.38
C TYR A 135 -18.25 12.13 -3.48
N ASN A 136 -17.32 11.19 -3.63
CA ASN A 136 -17.19 10.06 -2.73
C ASN A 136 -16.17 10.37 -1.62
N HIS A 137 -16.52 10.02 -0.39
CA HIS A 137 -15.67 10.15 0.80
C HIS A 137 -15.30 8.80 1.43
N ASN A 138 -15.74 7.68 0.84
CA ASN A 138 -15.33 6.34 1.26
C ASN A 138 -13.86 6.12 0.89
N ARG A 139 -13.03 5.76 1.87
CA ARG A 139 -11.57 5.71 1.75
C ARG A 139 -11.11 4.53 0.91
N LEU A 140 -11.80 3.39 1.01
CA LEU A 140 -11.54 2.20 0.23
C LEU A 140 -11.87 2.43 -1.25
N ILE A 141 -12.96 3.14 -1.56
CA ILE A 141 -13.27 3.56 -2.93
C ILE A 141 -12.19 4.52 -3.46
N ASN A 142 -11.78 5.52 -2.67
CA ASN A 142 -10.72 6.45 -3.06
C ASN A 142 -9.38 5.73 -3.28
N TYR A 143 -9.06 4.76 -2.42
CA TYR A 143 -7.92 3.87 -2.57
C TYR A 143 -7.99 3.11 -3.89
N LEU A 144 -9.08 2.39 -4.15
CA LEU A 144 -9.26 1.59 -5.37
C LEU A 144 -9.16 2.41 -6.65
N LYS A 145 -9.70 3.64 -6.64
CA LYS A 145 -9.66 4.57 -7.78
C LYS A 145 -8.28 5.14 -8.08
N ARG A 146 -7.35 5.08 -7.12
CA ARG A 146 -5.95 5.50 -7.27
C ARG A 146 -4.97 4.33 -7.33
N ALA A 147 -5.44 3.12 -7.01
CA ALA A 147 -4.59 1.95 -6.93
C ALA A 147 -4.21 1.42 -8.31
N LYS A 148 -3.09 0.69 -8.37
CA LYS A 148 -2.78 -0.23 -9.47
C LYS A 148 -2.82 -1.66 -8.94
N LEU A 149 -3.35 -2.59 -9.72
CA LEU A 149 -3.31 -4.02 -9.40
C LEU A 149 -2.07 -4.67 -10.03
N LEU A 150 -1.22 -5.24 -9.20
CA LEU A 150 -0.08 -6.07 -9.57
C LEU A 150 -0.48 -7.55 -9.48
N TYR A 151 -0.47 -8.26 -10.61
CA TYR A 151 -0.86 -9.67 -10.66
C TYR A 151 0.01 -10.45 -11.63
N PHE A 152 0.01 -11.78 -11.53
CA PHE A 152 0.81 -12.64 -12.40
C PHE A 152 -0.06 -13.37 -13.39
N GLU A 153 0.34 -13.32 -14.66
CA GLU A 153 -0.27 -14.09 -15.74
C GLU A 153 0.85 -14.80 -16.49
N GLN A 154 0.76 -16.14 -16.60
CA GLN A 154 1.80 -16.96 -17.25
C GLN A 154 3.22 -16.69 -16.71
N GLY A 155 3.33 -16.49 -15.39
CA GLY A 155 4.60 -16.21 -14.70
C GLY A 155 5.16 -14.80 -14.88
N LYS A 156 4.50 -13.94 -15.67
CA LYS A 156 4.89 -12.55 -15.94
C LYS A 156 4.04 -11.59 -15.12
N LEU A 157 4.68 -10.54 -14.60
CA LEU A 157 3.99 -9.46 -13.91
C LEU A 157 3.12 -8.69 -14.92
N ARG A 158 1.86 -8.47 -14.56
CA ARG A 158 0.89 -7.62 -15.23
C ARG A 158 0.44 -6.53 -14.28
N ILE A 159 0.07 -5.39 -14.85
CA ILE A 159 -0.38 -4.22 -14.11
C ILE A 159 -1.71 -3.76 -14.70
N SER A 160 -2.77 -3.73 -13.88
CA SER A 160 -4.02 -3.06 -14.23
C SER A 160 -4.05 -1.67 -13.59
N ASN A 161 -4.27 -0.64 -14.41
CA ASN A 161 -4.30 0.76 -13.98
C ASN A 161 -5.69 1.22 -13.49
N SER A 162 -6.72 0.38 -13.63
CA SER A 162 -8.09 0.70 -13.23
C SER A 162 -8.73 -0.47 -12.50
N PRO A 163 -8.14 -0.93 -11.36
CA PRO A 163 -8.66 -2.06 -10.61
C PRO A 163 -10.01 -1.78 -9.95
N ASP A 164 -10.38 -0.52 -9.79
CA ASP A 164 -11.71 -0.11 -9.36
C ASP A 164 -12.83 -0.70 -10.23
N THR A 165 -12.59 -0.89 -11.53
CA THR A 165 -13.55 -1.51 -12.45
C THR A 165 -13.82 -3.00 -12.17
N LEU A 166 -12.94 -3.64 -11.41
CA LEU A 166 -13.04 -5.05 -11.03
C LEU A 166 -13.75 -5.23 -9.67
N TYR A 167 -13.52 -4.30 -8.74
CA TYR A 167 -13.93 -4.46 -7.33
C TYR A 167 -15.09 -3.54 -6.91
N LEU A 168 -15.37 -2.47 -7.67
CA LEU A 168 -16.50 -1.58 -7.42
C LEU A 168 -17.72 -1.95 -8.28
N PRO A 169 -18.95 -1.83 -7.73
CA PRO A 169 -20.15 -2.00 -8.52
C PRO A 169 -20.23 -0.94 -9.63
N VAL A 170 -20.64 -1.37 -10.82
CA VAL A 170 -20.93 -0.46 -11.95
C VAL A 170 -22.30 0.16 -11.74
N ILE A 171 -22.35 1.47 -11.50
CA ILE A 171 -23.61 2.22 -11.50
C ILE A 171 -24.02 2.43 -12.96
N LYS A 172 -25.07 1.75 -13.40
CA LYS A 172 -25.74 2.07 -14.67
C LYS A 172 -26.76 3.16 -14.39
N VAL A 173 -26.61 4.29 -15.06
CA VAL A 173 -27.67 5.32 -15.07
C VAL A 173 -28.64 4.91 -16.16
N ASP A 174 -29.74 4.28 -15.77
CA ASP A 174 -30.87 4.14 -16.69
C ASP A 174 -31.43 5.55 -16.97
N SER A 175 -31.65 5.83 -18.25
CA SER A 175 -32.06 7.14 -18.77
C SER A 175 -33.14 7.81 -17.92
N LEU A 176 -33.00 9.14 -17.74
CA LEU A 176 -33.98 10.05 -17.13
C LEU A 176 -35.41 9.56 -17.31
N VAL A 177 -36.07 9.18 -16.21
CA VAL A 177 -37.52 9.17 -16.15
C VAL A 177 -37.93 10.62 -16.42
N ARG A 178 -38.35 10.92 -17.66
CA ARG A 178 -39.08 12.15 -17.94
C ARG A 178 -40.32 12.09 -17.06
N SER A 179 -40.39 12.90 -16.01
CA SER A 179 -41.65 13.16 -15.35
C SER A 179 -42.59 13.74 -16.40
N GLU A 180 -43.69 13.04 -16.65
CA GLU A 180 -44.81 13.54 -17.45
C GLU A 180 -45.47 14.71 -16.70
N GLU A 181 -44.83 15.88 -16.70
CA GLU A 181 -45.42 17.15 -16.20
C GLU A 181 -45.27 18.29 -17.21
N ASP A 182 -45.02 17.97 -18.49
CA ASP A 182 -45.13 18.92 -19.61
C ASP A 182 -46.21 18.44 -20.61
N ARG A 183 -47.47 18.42 -20.18
CA ARG A 183 -48.63 18.41 -21.09
C ARG A 183 -49.62 19.49 -20.72
#